data_AF-A0A3A4ZDI3-F1
#
_entry.id   AF-A0A3A4ZDI3-F1
#
_cell.length_a   1.000
_cell.length_b   1.000
_cell.length_c   1.000
_cell.angle_alpha   90.00
_cell.angle_beta   90.00
_cell.angle_gamma   90.00
#
_symmetry.space_group_name_H-M   'P 1'
#
loop_
_entity.id
_entity.type
_entity.pdbx_description
1 polymer ?
#
loop_
_entity_poly.entity_id
_entity_poly.type
_entity_poly.pdbx_seq_one_letter_code
_entity_poly.pdbx_strand_id
1 'polypeptide(L)'
;MEYKGPRTFLVVFYLCLGAWTVVSAALLGPRASSGAWPLGQLLMIGFVVAYTWYFSLGISYRMRIGEDGIIEMQSFRRVIRVSAGEIAQVEGPRLALLPYGFLRVRLEREKAYIFCKFGSEELVKALSRLKHANKDVKIKFLPS
;
A
#
# COMPACT_ATOMS: atom_id res chain seq x y z
N MET A 1 -8.25 17.60 6.31
CA MET A 1 -7.04 17.12 7.04
C MET A 1 -6.20 16.27 6.10
N GLU A 2 -4.88 16.32 6.25
CA GLU A 2 -3.95 15.58 5.40
C GLU A 2 -3.11 14.63 6.25
N TYR A 3 -3.20 13.33 5.97
CA TYR A 3 -2.32 12.31 6.52
C TYR A 3 -1.27 11.95 5.47
N LYS A 4 0.01 12.17 5.79
CA LYS A 4 1.13 11.67 5.00
C LYS A 4 1.70 10.45 5.70
N GLY A 5 1.73 9.32 5.00
CA GLY A 5 2.49 8.17 5.47
C GLY A 5 3.97 8.53 5.68
N PRO A 6 4.69 7.85 6.59
CA PRO A 6 6.09 8.11 6.85
C PRO A 6 6.94 8.03 5.56
N ARG A 7 7.39 9.19 5.04
CA ARG A 7 8.23 9.27 3.83
C ARG A 7 9.48 8.41 3.94
N THR A 8 10.08 8.36 5.13
CA THR A 8 11.27 7.56 5.43
C THR A 8 11.06 6.08 5.11
N PHE A 9 9.90 5.52 5.49
CA PHE A 9 9.63 4.12 5.21
C PHE A 9 9.42 3.88 3.73
N LEU A 10 8.74 4.80 3.05
CA LEU A 10 8.52 4.70 1.62
C LEU A 10 9.86 4.68 0.85
N VAL A 11 10.79 5.55 1.25
CA VAL A 11 12.17 5.54 0.73
C VAL A 11 12.85 4.21 1.02
N VAL A 12 12.82 3.72 2.27
CA VAL A 12 13.42 2.43 2.64
C VAL A 12 12.82 1.26 1.84
N PHE A 13 11.49 1.24 1.67
CA PHE A 13 10.79 0.21 0.92
C PHE A 13 11.22 0.17 -0.55
N TYR A 14 11.25 1.33 -1.22
CA TYR A 14 11.68 1.40 -2.62
C TYR A 14 13.18 1.16 -2.78
N LEU A 15 14.01 1.52 -1.80
CA LEU A 15 15.43 1.14 -1.77
C LEU A 15 15.60 -0.37 -1.65
N CYS A 16 14.89 -1.02 -0.72
CA CYS A 16 14.91 -2.48 -0.58
C CYS A 16 14.38 -3.17 -1.84
N LEU A 17 13.30 -2.65 -2.45
CA LEU A 17 12.74 -3.17 -3.70
C LEU A 17 13.74 -3.05 -4.85
N GLY A 18 14.42 -1.90 -4.97
CA GLY A 18 15.48 -1.67 -5.94
C GLY A 18 16.66 -2.61 -5.73
N ALA A 19 17.16 -2.70 -4.50
CA ALA A 19 18.25 -3.60 -4.13
C ALA A 19 17.91 -5.07 -4.44
N TRP A 20 16.71 -5.52 -4.05
CA TRP A 20 16.20 -6.85 -4.37
C TRP A 20 16.12 -7.09 -5.88
N THR A 21 15.67 -6.11 -6.66
CA THR A 21 15.61 -6.20 -8.12
C THR A 21 17.00 -6.36 -8.72
N VAL A 22 17.97 -5.55 -8.27
CA VAL A 22 19.36 -5.60 -8.75
C VAL A 22 20.01 -6.93 -8.39
N VAL A 23 19.88 -7.38 -7.14
CA VAL A 23 20.41 -8.66 -6.69
C VAL A 23 19.77 -9.82 -7.46
N SER A 24 18.45 -9.79 -7.66
CA SER A 24 17.75 -10.83 -8.42
C SER A 24 18.21 -10.86 -9.88
N ALA A 25 18.32 -9.71 -10.54
CA ALA A 25 18.83 -9.63 -11.91
C ALA A 25 20.28 -10.11 -12.01
N ALA A 26 21.15 -9.72 -11.07
CA ALA A 26 22.56 -10.10 -11.06
C ALA A 26 22.77 -11.60 -10.79
N LEU A 27 21.97 -12.22 -9.91
CA LEU A 27 22.09 -13.64 -9.59
C LEU A 27 21.37 -14.55 -10.58
N LEU A 28 20.20 -14.14 -11.06
CA LEU A 28 19.34 -14.97 -11.91
C LEU A 28 19.57 -14.72 -13.39
N GLY A 29 19.95 -13.50 -13.80
CA GLY A 29 20.17 -13.15 -15.21
C GLY A 29 21.25 -14.01 -15.87
N PRO A 30 22.49 -14.08 -15.32
CA PRO A 30 23.55 -14.92 -15.88
C PRO A 30 23.17 -16.39 -15.91
N ARG A 31 22.56 -16.91 -14.84
CA ARG A 31 22.12 -18.31 -14.75
C ARG A 31 21.02 -18.65 -15.76
N ALA A 32 20.07 -17.73 -15.96
CA ALA A 32 19.02 -17.88 -16.96
C ALA A 32 19.60 -17.90 -18.38
N SER A 33 20.60 -17.06 -18.65
CA SER A 33 21.24 -16.98 -19.97
C SER A 33 21.99 -18.26 -20.38
N SER A 34 22.47 -19.03 -19.39
CA SER A 34 23.18 -20.31 -19.58
C SER A 34 22.28 -21.55 -19.54
N GLY A 35 20.96 -21.38 -19.36
CA GLY A 35 20.01 -22.49 -19.22
C GLY A 35 19.56 -23.10 -20.55
N ALA A 36 18.78 -24.19 -20.46
CA ALA A 36 18.23 -24.89 -21.63
C ALA A 36 17.22 -24.04 -22.44
N TRP A 37 16.58 -23.04 -21.82
CA TRP A 37 15.68 -22.10 -22.50
C TRP A 37 15.87 -20.65 -22.00
N PRO A 38 16.92 -19.96 -22.49
CA PRO A 38 17.35 -18.67 -21.96
C PRO A 38 16.28 -17.57 -22.09
N LEU A 39 15.62 -17.50 -23.23
CA LEU A 39 14.63 -16.47 -23.51
C LEU A 39 13.39 -16.59 -22.60
N GLY A 40 12.90 -17.82 -22.39
CA GLY A 40 11.75 -18.07 -21.52
C GLY A 40 12.04 -17.74 -20.06
N GLN A 41 13.23 -18.10 -19.57
CA GLN A 41 13.64 -17.80 -18.20
C GLN A 41 13.82 -16.29 -17.97
N LEU A 42 14.40 -15.56 -18.92
CA LEU A 42 14.51 -14.10 -18.85
C LEU A 42 13.15 -13.41 -18.90
N LEU A 43 12.23 -13.87 -19.76
CA LEU A 43 10.86 -13.37 -19.79
C LEU A 43 10.14 -13.59 -18.47
N MET A 44 10.28 -14.76 -17.85
CA MET A 44 9.67 -15.06 -16.56
C MET A 44 10.23 -14.15 -15.45
N ILE A 45 11.56 -13.97 -15.39
CA ILE A 45 12.18 -13.05 -14.42
C ILE A 45 11.69 -11.62 -14.65
N GLY A 46 11.70 -11.15 -15.91
CA GLY A 46 11.23 -9.82 -16.28
C GLY A 46 9.75 -9.62 -15.91
N PHE A 47 8.90 -10.62 -16.14
CA PHE A 47 7.48 -10.59 -15.78
C PHE A 47 7.30 -10.48 -14.26
N VAL A 48 8.00 -11.29 -13.47
CA VAL A 48 7.92 -11.23 -12.00
C VAL A 48 8.37 -9.86 -11.49
N VAL A 49 9.52 -9.36 -11.98
CA VAL A 49 10.01 -8.02 -11.59
C VAL A 49 8.99 -6.94 -11.96
N ALA A 50 8.49 -6.93 -13.20
CA ALA A 50 7.52 -5.94 -13.66
C ALA A 50 6.22 -6.00 -12.84
N TYR A 51 5.73 -7.20 -12.55
CA TYR A 51 4.52 -7.39 -11.76
C TYR A 51 4.69 -6.95 -10.30
N THR A 52 5.83 -7.28 -9.68
CA THR A 52 6.17 -6.84 -8.32
C THR A 52 6.26 -5.31 -8.24
N TRP A 53 6.90 -4.67 -9.21
CA TRP A 53 6.97 -3.21 -9.29
C TRP A 53 5.60 -2.58 -9.52
N TYR A 54 4.82 -3.14 -10.45
CA TYR A 54 3.46 -2.68 -10.73
C TYR A 54 2.58 -2.69 -9.48
N PHE A 55 2.63 -3.77 -8.69
CA PHE A 55 1.89 -3.86 -7.44
C PHE A 55 2.44 -2.89 -6.38
N SER A 56 3.76 -2.78 -6.27
CA SER A 56 4.44 -1.90 -5.30
C SER A 56 4.17 -0.41 -5.55
N LEU A 57 4.00 0.01 -6.80
CA LEU A 57 3.61 1.39 -7.15
C LEU A 57 2.12 1.69 -6.88
N GLY A 58 1.31 0.64 -6.70
CA GLY A 58 -0.10 0.74 -6.33
C GLY A 58 -0.34 1.14 -4.88
N ILE A 59 0.67 1.03 -4.02
CA ILE A 59 0.59 1.33 -2.59
C ILE A 59 0.33 2.83 -2.37
N SER A 60 -0.73 3.15 -1.63
CA SER A 60 -1.09 4.54 -1.31
C SER A 60 -0.28 5.04 -0.12
N TYR A 61 0.34 6.20 -0.27
CA TYR A 61 1.23 6.78 0.74
C TYR A 61 0.71 8.08 1.35
N ARG A 62 -0.39 8.62 0.82
CA ARG A 62 -1.01 9.85 1.31
C ARG A 62 -2.51 9.69 1.29
N MET A 63 -3.15 10.12 2.37
CA MET A 63 -4.60 10.12 2.52
C MET A 63 -5.04 11.52 2.92
N ARG A 64 -5.91 12.15 2.14
CA ARG A 64 -6.49 13.44 2.44
C ARG A 64 -7.99 13.26 2.65
N ILE A 65 -8.51 13.80 3.75
CA ILE A 65 -9.94 13.82 4.03
C ILE A 65 -10.39 15.27 3.86
N GLY A 66 -11.16 15.53 2.81
CA GLY A 66 -11.82 16.81 2.55
C GLY A 66 -12.96 17.07 3.54
N GLU A 67 -13.39 18.33 3.63
CA GLU A 67 -14.51 18.73 4.51
C GLU A 67 -15.86 18.20 4.00
N ASP A 68 -15.95 17.96 2.70
CA ASP A 68 -17.12 17.44 1.98
C ASP A 68 -17.31 15.91 2.16
N GLY A 69 -16.50 15.27 3.03
CA GLY A 69 -16.52 13.82 3.23
C GLY A 69 -15.83 13.02 2.11
N ILE A 70 -15.17 13.68 1.15
CA ILE A 70 -14.38 13.04 0.10
C ILE A 70 -13.00 12.66 0.65
N ILE A 71 -12.59 11.42 0.36
CA ILE A 71 -11.31 10.87 0.76
C ILE A 71 -10.46 10.66 -0.49
N GLU A 72 -9.31 11.33 -0.55
CA GLU A 72 -8.32 11.16 -1.58
C GLU A 72 -7.17 10.30 -1.07
N MET A 73 -6.92 9.18 -1.73
CA MET A 73 -5.77 8.32 -1.49
C MET A 73 -4.81 8.43 -2.69
N GLN A 74 -3.61 8.93 -2.46
CA GLN A 74 -2.60 9.08 -3.49
C GLN A 74 -1.57 7.96 -3.38
N SER A 75 -1.44 7.19 -4.47
CA SER A 75 -0.35 6.23 -4.73
C SER A 75 0.61 6.80 -5.77
N PHE A 76 1.73 6.13 -6.02
CA PHE A 76 2.61 6.50 -7.15
C PHE A 76 1.93 6.25 -8.49
N ARG A 77 1.09 5.21 -8.59
CA ARG A 77 0.37 4.86 -9.82
C ARG A 77 -0.83 5.77 -10.12
N ARG A 78 -1.62 6.13 -9.10
CA ARG A 78 -2.90 6.83 -9.28
C ARG A 78 -3.36 7.54 -8.02
N VAL A 79 -4.23 8.52 -8.20
CA VAL A 79 -5.02 9.14 -7.12
C VAL A 79 -6.41 8.53 -7.15
N ILE A 80 -6.81 7.91 -6.04
CA ILE A 80 -8.15 7.36 -5.84
C ILE A 80 -8.94 8.38 -5.04
N ARG A 81 -10.07 8.85 -5.59
CA ARG A 81 -11.01 9.74 -4.90
C ARG A 81 -12.29 8.97 -4.65
N VAL A 82 -12.68 8.86 -3.38
CA VAL A 82 -13.83 8.06 -2.96
C VAL A 82 -14.61 8.82 -1.90
N SER A 83 -15.93 8.69 -1.92
CA SER A 83 -16.77 9.23 -0.84
C SER A 83 -16.58 8.39 0.42
N ALA A 84 -16.64 9.00 1.61
CA ALA A 84 -16.59 8.28 2.87
C ALA A 84 -17.66 7.17 2.95
N GLY A 85 -18.83 7.37 2.32
CA GLY A 85 -19.91 6.38 2.24
C GLY A 85 -19.55 5.10 1.48
N GLU A 86 -18.61 5.16 0.54
CA GLU A 86 -18.17 4.01 -0.27
C GLU A 86 -17.17 3.10 0.45
N ILE A 87 -16.71 3.51 1.65
CA ILE A 87 -15.79 2.73 2.46
C ILE A 87 -16.59 1.74 3.30
N ALA A 88 -16.65 0.49 2.82
CA ALA A 88 -17.33 -0.58 3.51
C ALA A 88 -16.59 -1.03 4.78
N GLN A 89 -15.25 -1.08 4.72
CA GLN A 89 -14.46 -1.63 5.82
C GLN A 89 -13.03 -1.11 5.84
N VAL A 90 -12.49 -0.93 7.03
CA VAL A 90 -11.09 -0.59 7.25
C VAL A 90 -10.46 -1.67 8.14
N GLU A 91 -9.47 -2.39 7.62
CA GLU A 91 -8.76 -3.46 8.32
C GLU A 91 -7.33 -3.04 8.61
N GLY A 92 -6.93 -3.09 9.89
CA GLY A 92 -5.52 -3.07 10.28
C GLY A 92 -4.86 -4.45 10.09
N PRO A 93 -3.53 -4.52 10.01
CA PRO A 93 -2.82 -5.79 10.03
C PRO A 93 -3.10 -6.51 11.35
N ARG A 94 -3.51 -7.78 11.26
CA ARG A 94 -3.86 -8.61 12.43
C ARG A 94 -2.66 -8.88 13.34
N LEU A 95 -1.44 -8.85 12.79
CA LEU A 95 -0.20 -8.93 13.55
C LEU A 95 0.50 -7.57 13.51
N ALA A 96 0.15 -6.69 14.44
CA ALA A 96 0.83 -5.41 14.66
C ALA A 96 2.06 -5.57 15.56
N LEU A 97 2.97 -6.50 15.23
CA LEU A 97 4.28 -6.60 15.89
C LEU A 97 5.17 -5.39 15.59
N LEU A 98 4.89 -4.69 14.49
CA LEU A 98 5.60 -3.50 14.04
C LEU A 98 4.72 -2.25 14.21
N PRO A 99 5.26 -1.12 14.67
CA PRO A 99 4.52 0.14 14.84
C PRO A 99 4.12 0.80 13.50
N TYR A 100 4.42 0.14 12.37
CA TYR A 100 4.13 0.58 11.02
C TYR A 100 3.52 -0.56 10.22
N GLY A 101 2.60 -0.23 9.30
CA GLY A 101 2.08 -1.24 8.38
C GLY A 101 0.99 -0.72 7.46
N PHE A 102 0.34 -1.67 6.79
CA PHE A 102 -0.64 -1.38 5.75
C PHE A 102 -2.05 -1.49 6.31
N LEU A 103 -2.77 -0.39 6.21
CA LEU A 103 -4.18 -0.28 6.47
C LEU A 103 -4.93 -0.61 5.18
N ARG A 104 -5.68 -1.70 5.19
CA ARG A 104 -6.48 -2.11 4.05
C ARG A 104 -7.83 -1.42 4.13
N VAL A 105 -8.07 -0.51 3.20
CA VAL A 105 -9.36 0.15 3.02
C VAL A 105 -10.12 -0.59 1.92
N ARG A 106 -11.22 -1.22 2.30
CA ARG A 106 -12.13 -1.90 1.37
C ARG A 106 -13.19 -0.90 0.92
N LEU A 107 -13.13 -0.56 -0.36
CA LEU A 107 -14.13 0.21 -1.07
C LEU A 107 -15.13 -0.75 -1.71
N GLU A 108 -16.28 -0.24 -2.16
CA GLU A 108 -17.28 -1.06 -2.86
C GLU A 108 -16.71 -1.74 -4.12
N ARG A 109 -15.87 -1.02 -4.88
CA ARG A 109 -15.35 -1.49 -6.17
C ARG A 109 -13.88 -1.92 -6.12
N GLU A 110 -13.10 -1.47 -5.13
CA GLU A 110 -11.66 -1.69 -5.08
C GLU A 110 -11.11 -1.86 -3.65
N LYS A 111 -9.88 -2.36 -3.55
CA LYS A 111 -9.13 -2.43 -2.29
C LYS A 111 -7.97 -1.46 -2.38
N ALA A 112 -7.91 -0.50 -1.45
CA ALA A 112 -6.79 0.40 -1.30
C ALA A 112 -5.95 -0.01 -0.08
N TYR A 113 -4.63 0.14 -0.19
CA TYR A 113 -3.71 -0.11 0.91
C TYR A 113 -3.02 1.20 1.24
N ILE A 114 -3.29 1.73 2.43
CA ILE A 114 -2.69 2.96 2.93
C ILE A 114 -1.60 2.57 3.91
N PHE A 115 -0.41 3.08 3.72
CA PHE A 115 0.65 2.89 4.69
C PHE A 115 0.51 3.87 5.86
N CYS A 116 0.45 3.33 7.09
CA CYS A 116 0.24 4.13 8.29
C CYS A 116 1.15 3.71 9.45
N LYS A 117 1.45 4.67 10.32
CA LYS A 117 2.05 4.42 11.64
C LYS A 117 0.93 4.17 12.65
N PHE A 118 0.86 2.96 13.21
CA PHE A 118 -0.11 2.60 14.24
C PHE A 118 0.14 3.41 15.51
N GLY A 119 -0.93 3.86 16.17
CA GLY A 119 -0.85 4.71 17.36
C GLY A 119 -0.48 6.17 17.10
N SER A 120 -0.34 6.61 15.85
CA SER A 120 -0.20 8.04 15.55
C SER A 120 -1.53 8.77 15.79
N GLU A 121 -1.48 9.91 16.50
CA GLU A 121 -2.68 10.74 16.71
C GLU A 121 -3.34 11.14 15.39
N GLU A 122 -2.55 11.37 14.34
CA GLU A 122 -3.06 11.71 13.02
C GLU A 122 -3.91 10.59 12.41
N LEU A 123 -3.50 9.33 12.59
CA LEU A 123 -4.27 8.18 12.12
C LEU A 123 -5.56 8.02 12.92
N VAL A 124 -5.50 8.16 14.25
CA VAL A 124 -6.68 8.08 15.12
C VAL A 124 -7.67 9.19 14.76
N LYS A 125 -7.19 10.43 14.58
CA LYS A 125 -8.01 11.58 14.15
C LYS A 125 -8.62 11.34 12.76
N ALA A 126 -7.86 10.78 11.81
CA ALA A 126 -8.36 10.45 10.47
C ALA A 126 -9.45 9.36 10.51
N LEU A 127 -9.25 8.30 11.29
CA LEU A 127 -10.24 7.22 11.47
C LEU A 127 -11.49 7.69 12.21
N SER A 128 -11.34 8.53 13.24
CA SER A 128 -12.47 9.13 13.95
C SER A 128 -13.30 10.03 13.04
N ARG A 129 -12.66 10.84 12.19
CA ARG A 129 -13.38 11.63 11.17
C ARG A 129 -14.06 10.74 10.14
N LEU A 130 -13.40 9.67 9.68
CA LEU A 130 -14.01 8.70 8.79
C LEU A 130 -15.27 8.06 9.40
N LYS A 131 -15.20 7.63 10.66
CA LYS A 131 -16.36 7.08 11.40
C LYS A 131 -17.47 8.11 11.61
N HIS A 132 -17.13 9.39 11.73
CA HIS A 132 -18.11 10.45 11.83
C HIS A 132 -18.80 10.72 10.49
N ALA A 133 -18.04 10.71 9.39
CA ALA A 133 -18.55 10.90 8.03
C ALA A 133 -19.32 9.67 7.50
N ASN A 134 -18.96 8.47 7.96
CA ASN A 134 -19.64 7.22 7.64
C ASN A 134 -19.81 6.39 8.92
N LYS A 135 -21.03 6.37 9.46
CA LYS A 135 -21.36 5.65 10.70
C LYS A 135 -21.37 4.12 10.53
N ASP A 136 -21.51 3.63 9.30
CA ASP A 136 -21.62 2.20 8.98
C ASP A 136 -20.28 1.53 8.69
N VAL A 137 -19.18 2.31 8.69
CA VAL A 137 -17.85 1.78 8.40
C VAL A 137 -17.39 0.81 9.49
N LYS A 138 -17.09 -0.43 9.10
CA LYS A 138 -16.53 -1.45 9.99
C LYS A 138 -15.03 -1.25 10.14
N ILE A 139 -14.59 -0.69 11.26
CA ILE A 139 -13.18 -0.54 11.60
C ILE A 139 -12.73 -1.76 12.43
N LYS A 140 -11.91 -2.63 11.84
CA LYS A 140 -11.25 -3.73 12.55
C LYS A 140 -9.84 -3.27 12.94
N PHE A 141 -9.74 -2.64 14.10
CA PHE A 141 -8.50 -2.22 14.73
C PHE A 141 -8.51 -2.67 16.18
N LEU A 142 -7.45 -3.39 16.56
CA LEU A 142 -7.15 -3.99 17.87
C LEU A 142 -7.88 -5.31 18.23
N PRO A 143 -7.13 -6.37 18.65
CA PRO A 143 -7.65 -7.28 19.67
C PRO A 143 -7.93 -6.47 20.93
N SER A 144 -9.10 -6.73 21.50
CA SER A 144 -9.55 -6.31 22.84
C SER A 144 -8.47 -6.32 23.90
#